data_AF-A0A931S2U5-F1
#
_entry.id   AF-A0A931S2U5-F1
#
_cell.length_a   1.000
_cell.length_b   1.000
_cell.length_c   1.000
_cell.angle_alpha   90.00
_cell.angle_beta   90.00
_cell.angle_gamma   90.00
#
_symmetry.space_group_name_H-M   'P 1'
#
loop_
_entity.id
_entity.type
_entity.pdbx_description
1 polymer ?
#
loop_
_entity_poly.entity_id
_entity_poly.type
_entity_poly.pdbx_seq_one_letter_code
_entity_poly.pdbx_strand_id
1 'polypeptide(L)' 'MRTTLDLPEDLVKQATKLSKKKTKTETITTALSEYIRLKKLEKLAQAAGNVLLDPHHDWSAARHKR' A
#
# COMPACT_ATOMS: atom_id res chain seq x y z
N MET A 1 8.82 -14.07 -9.39
CA MET A 1 8.70 -15.55 -9.39
C MET A 1 7.45 -15.94 -10.14
N ARG A 2 7.47 -17.02 -10.94
CA ARG A 2 6.24 -17.55 -11.54
C ARG A 2 5.62 -18.53 -10.55
N THR A 3 4.35 -18.32 -10.24
CA THR A 3 3.61 -19.09 -9.22
C THR A 3 2.29 -19.53 -9.83
N THR A 4 1.87 -20.76 -9.55
CA THR A 4 0.54 -21.27 -9.89
C THR A 4 -0.35 -21.12 -8.66
N LEU A 5 -1.48 -20.45 -8.81
CA LEU A 5 -2.42 -20.13 -7.73
C LEU A 5 -3.84 -20.33 -8.27
N ASP A 6 -4.69 -20.99 -7.49
CA ASP A 6 -6.12 -21.07 -7.79
C ASP A 6 -6.81 -19.78 -7.32
N LEU A 7 -7.42 -19.06 -8.27
CA LEU A 7 -8.10 -17.79 -8.03
C LEU A 7 -9.49 -17.81 -8.66
N PRO A 8 -10.51 -17.23 -8.01
CA PRO A 8 -11.85 -17.11 -8.60
C PRO A 8 -11.79 -16.31 -9.91
N GLU A 9 -12.20 -16.92 -11.02
CA GLU A 9 -12.05 -16.30 -12.35
C GLU A 9 -12.87 -15.01 -12.47
N ASP A 10 -14.08 -15.00 -11.92
CA ASP A 10 -14.98 -13.85 -11.96
C ASP A 10 -14.39 -12.65 -11.21
N LEU A 11 -13.71 -12.89 -10.09
CA LEU A 11 -13.03 -11.86 -9.32
C LEU A 11 -11.90 -11.23 -10.15
N VAL A 12 -11.08 -12.06 -10.80
CA VAL A 12 -9.95 -11.59 -11.61
C VAL A 12 -10.46 -10.83 -12.83
N LYS A 13 -11.51 -11.31 -13.51
CA LYS A 13 -12.13 -10.61 -14.65
C LYS A 13 -12.66 -9.25 -14.24
N GLN A 14 -13.38 -9.17 -13.12
CA GLN A 14 -13.90 -7.90 -12.60
C GLN A 14 -12.77 -6.94 -12.24
N ALA A 15 -11.75 -7.41 -11.53
CA ALA A 15 -10.59 -6.60 -11.17
C ALA A 15 -9.85 -6.08 -12.41
N THR A 16 -9.66 -6.89 -13.44
CA THR A 16 -9.01 -6.46 -14.70
C THR A 16 -9.86 -5.43 -15.44
N LYS A 17 -11.18 -5.63 -15.51
CA LYS A 17 -12.12 -4.68 -16.14
C LYS A 17 -12.11 -3.32 -15.45
N LEU A 18 -12.14 -3.30 -14.11
CA LEU A 18 -12.17 -2.08 -13.32
C LEU A 18 -10.82 -1.35 -13.32
N SER A 19 -9.72 -2.09 -13.24
CA SER A 19 -8.36 -1.52 -13.20
C SER A 19 -7.85 -1.05 -14.57
N LYS A 20 -8.56 -1.37 -15.66
CA LYS A 20 -8.16 -1.08 -17.05
C LYS A 20 -6.76 -1.61 -17.42
N LYS A 21 -6.28 -2.63 -16.71
CA LYS A 21 -4.97 -3.25 -16.96
C LYS A 21 -5.04 -4.23 -18.12
N LYS A 22 -3.92 -4.39 -18.83
CA LYS A 22 -3.87 -5.24 -20.04
C LYS A 22 -3.83 -6.74 -19.72
N THR A 23 -3.32 -7.10 -18.53
CA THR A 23 -3.10 -8.50 -18.17
C THR A 23 -3.59 -8.83 -16.77
N LYS A 24 -3.95 -10.11 -16.56
CA LYS A 24 -4.29 -10.66 -15.23
C LYS A 24 -3.13 -10.46 -14.25
N THR A 25 -1.89 -10.70 -14.70
CA THR A 25 -0.68 -10.53 -13.89
C THR A 25 -0.52 -9.08 -13.41
N GLU A 26 -0.64 -8.10 -14.31
CA GLU A 26 -0.53 -6.68 -13.94
C GLU A 26 -1.63 -6.26 -12.96
N THR A 27 -2.85 -6.76 -13.16
CA THR A 27 -3.98 -6.54 -12.25
C THR A 27 -3.66 -7.04 -10.85
N ILE A 28 -3.19 -8.28 -10.72
CA ILE A 28 -2.88 -8.92 -9.44
C ILE A 28 -1.70 -8.23 -8.75
N THR A 29 -0.63 -7.90 -9.49
CA THR A 29 0.53 -7.19 -8.93
C THR A 29 0.14 -5.82 -8.40
N THR A 30 -0.73 -5.11 -9.11
CA THR A 30 -1.24 -3.80 -8.66
C THR A 30 -2.09 -3.94 -7.40
N ALA A 31 -3.01 -4.91 -7.39
CA ALA A 31 -3.88 -5.17 -6.24
C ALA A 31 -3.07 -5.53 -4.97
N LEU A 32 -2.04 -6.37 -5.10
CA LEU A 32 -1.15 -6.72 -3.99
C LEU A 32 -0.32 -5.53 -3.50
N SER A 33 0.18 -4.70 -4.41
CA SER A 33 0.90 -3.48 -4.05
C SER A 33 0.03 -2.52 -3.25
N GLU A 34 -1.21 -2.30 -3.70
CA GLU A 34 -2.18 -1.47 -2.97
C GLU A 34 -2.58 -2.09 -1.63
N TYR A 35 -2.78 -3.40 -1.56
CA TYR A 35 -3.07 -4.08 -0.30
C TYR A 35 -1.96 -3.87 0.73
N ILE A 36 -0.69 -4.03 0.31
CA ILE A 36 0.47 -3.77 1.19
C ILE A 36 0.49 -2.30 1.62
N ARG A 37 0.21 -1.36 0.72
CA ARG A 37 0.15 0.08 1.03
C ARG A 37 -0.92 0.36 2.09
N LEU A 38 -2.11 -0.20 1.95
CA LEU A 38 -3.20 -0.07 2.93
C LEU A 38 -2.81 -0.65 4.28
N LYS A 39 -2.17 -1.82 4.34
CA LYS A 39 -1.68 -2.41 5.60
C LYS A 39 -0.60 -1.57 6.28
N LYS A 40 0.29 -0.94 5.51
CA LYS A 40 1.26 0.02 6.06
C LYS A 40 0.56 1.24 6.65
N LEU A 41 -0.46 1.77 5.96
CA LEU A 41 -1.25 2.90 6.47
C LEU A 41 -2.02 2.55 7.74
N GLU A 42 -2.65 1.38 7.80
CA GLU A 42 -3.30 0.88 9.01
C GLU A 42 -2.32 0.83 10.19
N LYS A 43 -1.11 0.31 9.96
CA LYS A 43 -0.07 0.26 11.00
C LYS A 43 0.39 1.65 11.44
N LEU A 44 0.54 2.60 10.52
CA LEU A 44 0.87 3.98 10.84
C LEU A 44 -0.24 4.66 11.64
N ALA A 45 -1.51 4.43 11.27
CA ALA A 45 -2.65 4.94 12.00
C ALA A 45 -2.73 4.38 13.42
N GLN A 46 -2.43 3.09 13.62
CA GLN A 46 -2.36 2.47 14.95
C GLN A 46 -1.17 2.98 15.78
N ALA A 47 -0.08 3.39 15.13
CA ALA A 47 1.06 4.00 15.81
C ALA A 47 0.81 5.47 16.19
N ALA A 48 -0.25 6.11 15.69
CA ALA A 48 -0.59 7.49 16.02
C ALA A 48 -0.81 7.63 17.54
N GLY A 49 -0.10 8.57 18.16
CA GLY A 49 -0.12 8.79 19.62
C GLY A 49 0.91 7.98 20.40
N ASN A 50 1.48 6.91 19.83
CA ASN A 50 2.55 6.11 20.44
C ASN A 50 3.94 6.40 19.83
N VAL A 51 4.04 7.42 18.98
CA VAL A 51 5.32 7.82 18.38
C VAL A 51 6.12 8.62 19.41
N LEU A 52 7.23 8.04 19.86
CA LEU A 52 8.24 8.76 20.64
C LEU A 52 8.93 9.76 19.71
N LEU A 53 8.56 11.02 19.82
CA LEU A 53 9.30 12.11 19.20
C LEU A 53 10.51 12.43 20.09
N ASP A 54 11.67 12.63 19.46
CA ASP A 54 12.85 13.12 20.16
C ASP A 54 12.55 14.51 20.77
N PRO A 55 12.58 14.66 22.11
CA PRO A 55 12.31 15.93 22.79
C PRO A 55 13.37 17.00 22.51
N HIS A 56 14.58 16.58 22.11
CA HIS A 56 15.71 17.48 21.90
C HIS A 56 15.86 17.89 20.42
N HIS A 57 15.03 17.35 19.53
CA HIS A 57 15.04 17.71 18.13
C HIS A 57 14.24 19.00 17.89
N ASP A 58 14.86 20.02 17.26
CA ASP A 58 14.16 21.24 16.85
C ASP A 58 13.31 20.98 15.60
N TRP A 59 12.09 20.50 15.85
CA TRP A 59 11.08 20.25 14.82
C TRP A 59 10.60 21.52 14.11
N SER A 60 10.82 22.71 14.69
CA SER A 60 10.44 23.99 14.07
C SER A 60 11.43 24.40 12.99
N ALA A 61 12.73 24.23 13.23
CA ALA A 61 13.75 24.45 12.20
C ALA A 61 13.62 23.49 11.01
N ALA A 62 13.20 22.24 11.25
CA ALA A 62 12.99 21.24 10.19
C ALA A 62 11.85 21.60 9.22
N ARG A 63 10.82 22.33 9.68
CA ARG A 63 9.66 22.73 8.85
C ARG A 63 9.97 23.78 7.79
N HIS A 64 11.00 24.61 8.00
CA HIS A 64 11.30 25.77 7.16
C HIS A 64 12.52 25.60 6.25
N LYS A 65 13.20 24.45 6.30
CA LYS A 65 14.18 24.05 5.27
C LYS A 65 13.43 23.49 4.05
N ARG A 66 13.01 24.36 3.14
CA ARG A 66 12.70 24.00 1.75
C ARG A 66 13.65 24.72 0.81
#